data_AF-B7QEA8-F1
#
_entry.id   AF-B7QEA8-F1
#
_cell.length_a   1.000
_cell.length_b   1.000
_cell.length_c   1.000
_cell.angle_alpha   90.00
_cell.angle_beta   90.00
_cell.angle_gamma   90.00
#
_symmetry.space_group_name_H-M   'P 1'
#
loop_
_entity.id
_entity.type
_entity.pdbx_description
1 polymer ?
#
loop_
_entity_poly.entity_id
_entity_poly.type
_entity_poly.pdbx_seq_one_letter_code
_entity_poly.pdbx_strand_id
1 'polypeptide(L)'
;MTTAKREEPRLPYQDSRWSWAMALVCSWCFFWTLIINRCGAIVFVTMISEMGASRELASWPFSLLGTVSHLVGPVWGALVKLFPLRTVAIAGSVLAASGIFFCVLFYNVTAMIIGLGVITAFGQGLVFPSLLVVINTHFKRYRASGMGICYTGGTLVSFVFPPLLLYLHEAYGLRGTLLILAGCSLNVTAGCLLANKPNDQPRPKSPVEEPLDTNEASGEHDTSLKSKEVLGIMREELSFLKNAMYFVVVATGIMYTYSFAIFNVTIVDFAIGKGLSKWEAAMLLPLYGSGDLLGRNFSGQLSDRKILQRRHVMTISIMGASAALLSVIYANSLALLGAVSFMFGIFSGSAVILLSILLAEYFGLERLAMAIGVSSFVNGIATFPRPLLIGFYRDRGKSYDGLYILLSLVTFGASVVWCIECFRQWVNTRRRKESRCRKGEAVKITEEHTDL
;
A
#
# COMPACT_ATOMS: atom_id res chain seq x y z
N MET A 1 -22.96 2.16 34.90
CA MET A 1 -21.64 2.84 34.94
C MET A 1 -20.90 2.52 33.65
N THR A 2 -20.93 3.46 32.71
CA THR A 2 -20.16 3.41 31.47
C THR A 2 -18.69 3.61 31.81
N THR A 3 -17.85 2.61 31.51
CA THR A 3 -16.40 2.72 31.56
C THR A 3 -15.96 3.76 30.53
N ALA A 4 -15.86 5.02 30.98
CA ALA A 4 -15.23 6.08 30.22
C ALA A 4 -13.82 5.61 29.87
N LYS A 5 -13.58 5.35 28.59
CA LYS A 5 -12.27 4.97 28.05
C LYS A 5 -11.31 6.09 28.44
N ARG A 6 -10.49 5.86 29.47
CA ARG A 6 -9.52 6.83 30.00
C ARG A 6 -8.63 7.24 28.83
N GLU A 7 -8.82 8.45 28.29
CA GLU A 7 -7.96 8.94 27.22
C GLU A 7 -6.54 8.99 27.76
N GLU A 8 -5.64 8.18 27.18
CA GLU A 8 -4.23 8.21 27.56
C GLU A 8 -3.71 9.65 27.51
N PRO A 9 -3.00 10.13 28.55
CA PRO A 9 -2.48 11.49 28.58
C PRO A 9 -1.59 11.76 27.36
N ARG A 10 -1.72 12.94 26.77
CA ARG A 10 -0.93 13.35 25.60
C ARG A 10 0.50 13.58 26.02
N LEU A 11 1.44 13.03 25.26
CA LEU A 11 2.85 13.35 25.47
C LEU A 11 3.13 14.76 24.91
N PRO A 12 3.97 15.59 25.56
CA PRO A 12 4.15 17.01 25.21
C PRO A 12 4.61 17.27 23.77
N TYR A 13 5.29 16.29 23.16
CA TYR A 13 5.80 16.39 21.80
C TYR A 13 4.76 16.07 20.72
N GLN A 14 3.63 15.45 21.06
CA GLN A 14 2.62 15.01 20.09
C GLN A 14 1.81 16.19 19.55
N ASP A 15 1.53 16.17 18.24
CA ASP A 15 0.80 17.21 17.51
C ASP A 15 1.45 18.61 17.63
N SER A 16 2.76 18.67 17.94
CA SER A 16 3.52 19.91 18.11
C SER A 16 4.01 20.48 16.77
N ARG A 17 4.56 21.70 16.76
CA ARG A 17 5.24 22.26 15.57
C ARG A 17 6.35 21.34 15.04
N TRP A 18 7.01 20.60 15.94
CA TRP A 18 8.03 19.62 15.59
C TRP A 18 7.43 18.39 14.89
N SER A 19 6.23 17.95 15.25
CA SER A 19 5.52 16.86 14.58
C SER A 19 5.27 17.18 13.10
N TRP A 20 4.94 18.43 12.77
CA TRP A 20 4.78 18.88 11.38
C TRP A 20 6.11 18.92 10.63
N ALA A 21 7.21 19.33 11.27
CA ALA A 21 8.55 19.22 10.69
C ALA A 21 8.92 17.76 10.39
N MET A 22 8.61 16.82 11.30
CA MET A 22 8.81 15.39 11.08
C MET A 22 7.94 14.84 9.94
N ALA A 23 6.72 15.35 9.75
CA ALA A 23 5.90 14.98 8.59
C ALA A 23 6.56 15.36 7.26
N LEU A 24 7.19 16.54 7.20
CA LEU A 24 7.96 16.99 6.02
C LEU A 24 9.22 16.14 5.80
N VAL A 25 9.93 15.76 6.87
CA VAL A 25 11.07 14.85 6.78
C VAL A 25 10.65 13.48 6.24
N CYS A 26 9.56 12.89 6.75
CA CYS A 26 9.04 11.64 6.22
C CYS A 26 8.58 11.80 4.76
N SER A 27 7.95 12.93 4.40
CA SER A 27 7.56 13.25 3.04
C SER A 27 8.77 13.30 2.08
N TRP A 28 9.86 13.92 2.51
CA TRP A 28 11.15 13.92 1.80
C TRP A 28 11.66 12.51 1.56
N CYS A 29 11.67 11.65 2.59
CA CYS A 29 12.08 10.25 2.42
C CYS A 29 11.19 9.51 1.42
N PHE A 30 9.87 9.69 1.48
CA PHE A 30 8.93 9.07 0.53
C PHE A 30 9.13 9.56 -0.90
N PHE A 31 9.44 10.85 -1.10
CA PHE A 31 9.74 11.43 -2.41
C PHE A 31 10.92 10.72 -3.07
N TRP A 32 12.04 10.58 -2.37
CA TRP A 32 13.22 9.92 -2.95
C TRP A 32 13.09 8.40 -3.07
N THR A 33 12.39 7.75 -2.12
CA THR A 33 12.25 6.29 -2.14
C THR A 33 11.32 5.80 -3.26
N LEU A 34 10.30 6.57 -3.62
CA LEU A 34 9.27 6.13 -4.56
C LEU A 34 9.60 6.39 -6.03
N ILE A 35 10.79 6.87 -6.38
CA ILE A 35 11.16 7.17 -7.78
C ILE A 35 10.98 5.97 -8.70
N ILE A 36 11.58 4.82 -8.36
CA ILE A 36 11.45 3.60 -9.17
C ILE A 36 10.01 3.06 -9.14
N ASN A 37 9.28 3.22 -8.03
CA ASN A 37 7.91 2.75 -7.90
C ASN A 37 6.93 3.55 -8.80
N ARG A 38 7.10 4.87 -8.88
CA ARG A 38 6.20 5.77 -9.63
C ARG A 38 6.60 5.97 -11.07
N CYS A 39 7.88 5.81 -11.39
CA CYS A 39 8.42 5.97 -12.74
C CYS A 39 8.83 4.63 -13.37
N GLY A 40 8.35 3.51 -12.81
CA GLY A 40 8.69 2.17 -13.27
C GLY A 40 8.39 1.96 -14.75
N ALA A 41 7.32 2.55 -15.29
CA ALA A 41 7.02 2.47 -16.73
C ALA A 41 8.12 3.05 -17.64
N ILE A 42 8.82 4.10 -17.20
CA ILE A 42 9.92 4.68 -17.99
C ILE A 42 11.09 3.71 -17.96
N VAL A 43 11.51 3.27 -16.77
CA VAL A 43 12.61 2.30 -16.62
C VAL A 43 12.29 1.01 -17.39
N PHE A 44 11.06 0.53 -17.34
CA PHE A 44 10.53 -0.59 -18.13
C PHE A 44 10.75 -0.40 -19.64
N VAL A 45 10.30 0.72 -20.20
CA VAL A 45 10.47 1.04 -21.63
C VAL A 45 11.95 1.15 -21.99
N THR A 46 12.76 1.78 -21.15
CA THR A 46 14.20 1.93 -21.40
C THR A 46 14.97 0.60 -21.36
N MET A 47 14.58 -0.33 -20.48
CA MET A 47 15.15 -1.69 -20.47
C MET A 47 14.84 -2.44 -21.77
N ILE A 48 13.64 -2.26 -22.32
CA ILE A 48 13.26 -2.87 -23.61
C ILE A 48 14.09 -2.25 -24.73
N SER A 49 14.20 -0.92 -24.80
CA SER A 49 14.87 -0.24 -25.92
C SER A 49 16.39 -0.34 -25.90
N GLU A 50 17.04 -0.29 -24.72
CA GLU A 50 18.51 -0.34 -24.64
C GLU A 50 19.07 -1.75 -24.45
N MET A 51 18.36 -2.62 -23.72
CA MET A 51 18.88 -3.95 -23.35
C MET A 51 18.25 -5.08 -24.15
N GLY A 52 17.29 -4.78 -25.05
CA GLY A 52 16.58 -5.79 -25.84
C GLY A 52 15.76 -6.77 -24.99
N ALA A 53 15.39 -6.38 -23.77
CA ALA A 53 14.62 -7.23 -22.87
C ALA A 53 13.20 -7.49 -23.43
N SER A 54 12.68 -8.70 -23.24
CA SER A 54 11.24 -8.94 -23.42
C SER A 54 10.43 -8.15 -22.39
N ARG A 55 9.15 -7.86 -22.66
CA ARG A 55 8.30 -7.15 -21.69
C ARG A 55 8.07 -8.00 -20.44
N GLU A 56 8.06 -9.32 -20.57
CA GLU A 56 8.10 -10.22 -19.42
C GLU A 56 9.30 -9.90 -18.52
N LEU A 57 10.53 -10.01 -19.06
CA LEU A 57 11.78 -9.80 -18.32
C LEU A 57 11.90 -8.37 -17.77
N ALA A 58 11.50 -7.36 -18.53
CA ALA A 58 11.55 -5.97 -18.11
C ALA A 58 10.54 -5.65 -16.98
N SER A 59 9.47 -6.43 -16.81
CA SER A 59 8.44 -6.18 -15.79
C SER A 59 8.71 -6.86 -14.43
N TRP A 60 9.63 -7.83 -14.39
CA TRP A 60 10.03 -8.53 -13.16
C TRP A 60 10.54 -7.61 -12.05
N PRO A 61 11.43 -6.62 -12.31
CA PRO A 61 11.94 -5.72 -11.27
C PRO A 61 10.82 -5.03 -10.49
N PHE A 62 9.81 -4.50 -11.18
CA PHE A 62 8.70 -3.76 -10.55
C PHE A 62 7.70 -4.66 -9.84
N SER A 63 7.57 -5.91 -10.31
CA SER A 63 6.72 -6.90 -9.65
C SER A 63 7.35 -7.39 -8.35
N LEU A 64 8.65 -7.72 -8.38
CA LEU A 64 9.41 -8.09 -7.19
C LEU A 64 9.53 -6.92 -6.20
N LEU A 65 9.64 -5.68 -6.69
CA LEU A 65 9.69 -4.48 -5.85
C LEU A 65 8.50 -4.43 -4.88
N GLY A 66 7.28 -4.67 -5.36
CA GLY A 66 6.09 -4.74 -4.52
C GLY A 66 6.06 -5.97 -3.63
N THR A 67 6.35 -7.16 -4.18
CA THR A 67 6.28 -8.43 -3.45
C THR A 67 7.29 -8.50 -2.30
N VAL A 68 8.57 -8.25 -2.58
CA VAL A 68 9.65 -8.32 -1.60
C VAL A 68 9.44 -7.29 -0.50
N SER A 69 9.01 -6.06 -0.83
CA SER A 69 8.72 -5.03 0.16
C SER A 69 7.67 -5.47 1.18
N HIS A 70 6.64 -6.23 0.77
CA HIS A 70 5.65 -6.79 1.70
C HIS A 70 6.19 -7.96 2.53
N LEU A 71 7.05 -8.81 1.94
CA LEU A 71 7.61 -9.99 2.62
C LEU A 71 8.68 -9.62 3.67
N VAL A 72 9.27 -8.44 3.59
CA VAL A 72 10.29 -7.95 4.55
C VAL A 72 9.67 -7.54 5.90
N GLY A 73 8.34 -7.39 5.99
CA GLY A 73 7.64 -6.95 7.20
C GLY A 73 8.00 -7.71 8.49
N PRO A 74 8.00 -9.06 8.53
CA PRO A 74 8.43 -9.82 9.70
C PRO A 74 9.91 -9.60 10.07
N VAL A 75 10.78 -9.49 9.07
CA VAL A 75 12.21 -9.20 9.27
C VAL A 75 12.39 -7.82 9.89
N TRP A 76 11.71 -6.81 9.34
CA TRP A 76 11.66 -5.47 9.92
C TRP A 76 11.18 -5.51 11.38
N GLY A 77 10.09 -6.23 11.67
CA GLY A 77 9.53 -6.37 13.01
C GLY A 77 10.47 -6.99 14.04
N ALA A 78 11.32 -7.93 13.62
CA ALA A 78 12.39 -8.48 14.46
C ALA A 78 13.53 -7.46 14.66
N LEU A 79 13.96 -6.79 13.58
CA LEU A 79 15.05 -5.82 13.63
C LEU A 79 14.76 -4.63 14.54
N VAL A 80 13.54 -4.08 14.52
CA VAL A 80 13.16 -2.94 15.37
C VAL A 80 13.00 -3.30 16.86
N LYS A 81 13.01 -4.59 17.21
CA LYS A 81 13.11 -5.05 18.61
C LYS A 81 14.57 -5.10 19.07
N LEU A 82 15.50 -5.37 18.16
CA LEU A 82 16.92 -5.53 18.45
C LEU A 82 17.72 -4.24 18.32
N PHE A 83 17.31 -3.37 17.39
CA PHE A 83 18.02 -2.14 17.05
C PHE A 83 17.08 -0.92 17.14
N PRO A 84 17.62 0.28 17.41
CA PRO A 84 16.86 1.53 17.31
C PRO A 84 16.22 1.68 15.93
N LEU A 85 15.00 2.24 15.89
CA LEU A 85 14.22 2.37 14.66
C LEU A 85 15.00 3.15 13.59
N ARG A 86 15.69 4.21 14.01
CA ARG A 86 16.52 5.04 13.15
C ARG A 86 17.63 4.25 12.46
N THR A 87 18.31 3.35 13.16
CA THR A 87 19.39 2.52 12.60
C THR A 87 18.87 1.59 11.52
N VAL A 88 17.70 0.97 11.76
CA VAL A 88 17.05 0.08 10.77
C VAL A 88 16.65 0.87 9.52
N ALA A 89 16.11 2.08 9.68
CA ALA A 89 15.75 2.93 8.55
C ALA A 89 16.97 3.38 7.72
N ILE A 90 18.06 3.77 8.38
CA ILE A 90 19.32 4.15 7.72
C ILE A 90 19.89 2.97 6.94
N ALA A 91 20.01 1.79 7.57
CA ALA A 91 20.50 0.58 6.91
C ALA A 91 19.65 0.21 5.69
N GLY A 92 18.32 0.29 5.81
CA GLY A 92 17.39 0.07 4.70
C GLY A 92 17.58 1.05 3.55
N SER A 93 17.79 2.34 3.84
CA SER A 93 18.00 3.36 2.80
C SER A 93 19.31 3.18 2.03
N VAL A 94 20.40 2.84 2.72
CA VAL A 94 21.70 2.56 2.10
C VAL A 94 21.62 1.29 1.27
N LEU A 95 20.95 0.25 1.78
CA LEU A 95 20.71 -0.98 1.03
C LEU A 95 19.90 -0.71 -0.24
N ALA A 96 18.88 0.14 -0.16
CA ALA A 96 18.07 0.52 -1.32
C ALA A 96 18.90 1.24 -2.39
N ALA A 97 19.74 2.21 -2.00
CA ALA A 97 20.65 2.88 -2.92
C ALA A 97 21.68 1.93 -3.53
N SER A 98 22.22 1.00 -2.74
CA SER A 98 23.18 -0.01 -3.20
C SER A 98 22.56 -0.96 -4.23
N GLY A 99 21.26 -1.28 -4.12
CA GLY A 99 20.55 -2.09 -5.10
C GLY A 99 20.43 -1.43 -6.46
N ILE A 100 20.21 -0.11 -6.50
CA ILE A 100 20.21 0.66 -7.76
C ILE A 100 21.64 0.74 -8.31
N PHE A 101 22.64 1.00 -7.45
CA PHE A 101 24.04 1.05 -7.86
C PHE A 101 24.56 -0.30 -8.38
N PHE A 102 24.09 -1.41 -7.83
CA PHE A 102 24.40 -2.76 -8.29
C PHE A 102 24.04 -2.94 -9.78
N CYS A 103 22.93 -2.38 -10.24
CA CYS A 103 22.53 -2.40 -11.65
C CYS A 103 23.48 -1.60 -12.57
N VAL A 104 24.19 -0.61 -12.02
CA VAL A 104 25.20 0.18 -12.75
C VAL A 104 26.50 -0.62 -12.90
N LEU A 105 26.88 -1.38 -11.87
CA LEU A 105 28.06 -2.25 -11.90
C LEU A 105 27.83 -3.43 -12.85
N PHE A 106 26.70 -4.11 -12.69
CA PHE A 106 26.32 -5.27 -13.48
C PHE A 106 25.22 -4.87 -14.46
N TYR A 107 25.63 -4.47 -15.66
CA TYR A 107 24.71 -3.92 -16.67
C TYR A 107 24.08 -5.02 -17.54
N ASN A 108 23.14 -5.78 -16.98
CA ASN A 108 22.34 -6.79 -17.70
C ASN A 108 20.94 -6.94 -17.09
N VAL A 109 20.02 -7.57 -17.82
CA VAL A 109 18.60 -7.67 -17.41
C VAL A 109 18.43 -8.41 -16.08
N THR A 110 19.19 -9.49 -15.85
CA THR A 110 19.17 -10.25 -14.60
C THR A 110 19.61 -9.39 -13.41
N ALA A 111 20.63 -8.57 -13.58
CA ALA A 111 21.10 -7.65 -12.56
C ALA A 111 20.08 -6.53 -12.27
N MET A 112 19.29 -6.09 -13.25
CA MET A 112 18.16 -5.18 -13.01
C MET A 112 17.07 -5.86 -12.16
N ILE A 113 16.75 -7.13 -12.45
CA ILE A 113 15.79 -7.92 -11.67
C ILE A 113 16.25 -8.08 -10.22
N ILE A 114 17.51 -8.42 -9.99
CA ILE A 114 18.07 -8.60 -8.65
C ILE A 114 18.22 -7.25 -7.93
N GLY A 115 18.86 -6.27 -8.56
CA GLY A 115 19.19 -5.00 -7.93
C GLY A 115 17.96 -4.15 -7.62
N LEU A 116 17.07 -3.95 -8.59
CA LEU A 116 15.83 -3.17 -8.38
C LEU A 116 14.74 -4.01 -7.70
N GLY A 117 14.56 -5.28 -8.11
CA GLY A 117 13.45 -6.09 -7.64
C GLY A 117 13.65 -6.72 -6.26
N VAL A 118 14.90 -7.03 -5.86
CA VAL A 118 15.18 -7.72 -4.59
C VAL A 118 15.93 -6.81 -3.62
N ILE A 119 17.10 -6.33 -4.00
CA ILE A 119 17.97 -5.56 -3.08
C ILE A 119 17.31 -4.22 -2.74
N THR A 120 16.88 -3.47 -3.75
CA THR A 120 16.20 -2.19 -3.56
C THR A 120 14.89 -2.37 -2.78
N ALA A 121 14.11 -3.39 -3.14
CA ALA A 121 12.85 -3.72 -2.48
C ALA A 121 13.02 -4.10 -1.00
N PHE A 122 14.07 -4.86 -0.67
CA PHE A 122 14.38 -5.19 0.71
C PHE A 122 14.69 -3.94 1.52
N GLY A 123 15.53 -3.05 0.99
CA GLY A 123 15.82 -1.76 1.61
C GLY A 123 14.56 -0.91 1.83
N GLN A 124 13.69 -0.81 0.81
CA GLN A 124 12.42 -0.10 0.92
C GLN A 124 11.46 -0.72 1.94
N GLY A 125 11.42 -2.05 2.03
CA GLY A 125 10.66 -2.82 3.02
C GLY A 125 11.10 -2.55 4.47
N LEU A 126 12.34 -2.11 4.69
CA LEU A 126 12.80 -1.64 6.00
C LEU A 126 12.47 -0.16 6.25
N VAL A 127 12.57 0.68 5.22
CA VAL A 127 12.36 2.14 5.32
C VAL A 127 10.89 2.50 5.52
N PHE A 128 9.99 1.98 4.68
CA PHE A 128 8.56 2.34 4.70
C PHE A 128 7.89 2.17 6.05
N PRO A 129 7.88 0.96 6.66
CA PRO A 129 7.24 0.78 7.96
C PRO A 129 7.93 1.60 9.06
N SER A 130 9.24 1.85 8.96
CA SER A 130 9.96 2.72 9.90
C SER A 130 9.44 4.16 9.88
N LEU A 131 9.29 4.75 8.68
CA LEU A 131 8.74 6.10 8.52
C LEU A 131 7.27 6.18 8.99
N LEU A 132 6.49 5.13 8.74
CA LEU A 132 5.11 5.04 9.21
C LEU A 132 5.03 4.99 10.74
N VAL A 133 5.96 4.33 11.42
CA VAL A 133 6.03 4.36 12.89
C VAL A 133 6.40 5.75 13.39
N VAL A 134 7.40 6.41 12.79
CA VAL A 134 7.80 7.78 13.18
C VAL A 134 6.59 8.73 13.12
N ILE A 135 5.89 8.81 11.99
CA ILE A 135 4.75 9.73 11.85
C ILE A 135 3.60 9.39 12.82
N ASN A 136 3.27 8.11 13.01
CA ASN A 136 2.18 7.72 13.91
C ASN A 136 2.51 7.95 15.40
N THR A 137 3.79 8.04 15.76
CA THR A 137 4.20 8.38 17.13
C THR A 137 4.13 9.88 17.42
N HIS A 138 4.33 10.72 16.39
CA HIS A 138 4.30 12.18 16.50
C HIS A 138 2.89 12.77 16.47
N PHE A 139 1.92 12.07 15.88
CA PHE A 139 0.54 12.55 15.77
C PHE A 139 -0.43 11.69 16.57
N LYS A 140 -1.36 12.33 17.31
CA LYS A 140 -2.46 11.65 18.01
C LYS A 140 -3.81 12.15 17.47
N ARG A 141 -4.02 13.46 17.44
CA ARG A 141 -5.24 14.09 16.91
C ARG A 141 -5.21 14.22 15.39
N TYR A 142 -4.06 14.56 14.82
CA TYR A 142 -3.93 14.88 13.39
C TYR A 142 -3.22 13.78 12.58
N ARG A 143 -3.37 12.50 12.99
CA ARG A 143 -2.71 11.36 12.31
C ARG A 143 -3.00 11.30 10.82
N ALA A 144 -4.26 11.48 10.43
CA ALA A 144 -4.65 11.47 9.01
C ALA A 144 -3.96 12.60 8.23
N SER A 145 -3.89 13.81 8.80
CA SER A 145 -3.22 14.95 8.16
C SER A 145 -1.71 14.77 8.07
N GLY A 146 -1.06 14.27 9.14
CA GLY A 146 0.38 13.97 9.14
C GLY A 146 0.75 12.88 8.13
N MET A 147 -0.05 11.81 8.07
CA MET A 147 0.07 10.76 7.04
C MET A 147 -0.17 11.31 5.63
N GLY A 148 -1.14 12.21 5.46
CA GLY A 148 -1.40 12.89 4.20
C GLY A 148 -0.17 13.61 3.66
N ILE A 149 0.44 14.49 4.47
CA ILE A 149 1.67 15.23 4.10
C ILE A 149 2.82 14.27 3.79
N CYS A 150 2.98 13.23 4.60
CA CYS A 150 3.99 12.17 4.39
C CYS A 150 3.83 11.52 3.01
N TYR A 151 2.60 11.14 2.62
CA TYR A 151 2.35 10.54 1.31
C TYR A 151 2.37 11.52 0.14
N THR A 152 2.17 12.82 0.38
CA THR A 152 2.28 13.85 -0.68
C THR A 152 3.65 13.82 -1.35
N GLY A 153 4.73 13.57 -0.59
CA GLY A 153 6.07 13.40 -1.14
C GLY A 153 6.11 12.28 -2.19
N GLY A 154 5.46 11.14 -1.90
CA GLY A 154 5.36 10.03 -2.84
C GLY A 154 4.52 10.31 -4.11
N THR A 155 3.57 11.24 -4.06
CA THR A 155 2.81 11.66 -5.25
C THR A 155 3.56 12.72 -6.06
N LEU A 156 4.34 13.59 -5.42
CA LEU A 156 5.13 14.62 -6.09
C LEU A 156 6.15 14.02 -7.08
N VAL A 157 6.63 12.81 -6.81
CA VAL A 157 7.49 12.04 -7.72
C VAL A 157 6.90 11.94 -9.12
N SER A 158 5.60 11.63 -9.22
CA SER A 158 4.90 11.47 -10.50
C SER A 158 4.85 12.74 -11.34
N PHE A 159 5.08 13.92 -10.75
CA PHE A 159 5.12 15.19 -11.49
C PHE A 159 6.54 15.55 -11.93
N VAL A 160 7.52 15.32 -11.05
CA VAL A 160 8.90 15.78 -11.24
C VAL A 160 9.72 14.78 -12.05
N PHE A 161 9.65 13.50 -11.72
CA PHE A 161 10.59 12.51 -12.24
C PHE A 161 10.29 11.98 -13.64
N PRO A 162 9.04 11.84 -14.10
CA PRO A 162 8.80 11.33 -15.45
C PRO A 162 9.52 12.11 -16.57
N PRO A 163 9.38 13.45 -16.68
CA PRO A 163 10.14 14.21 -17.68
C PRO A 163 11.64 14.21 -17.40
N LEU A 164 12.05 14.29 -16.13
CA LEU A 164 13.46 14.30 -15.76
C LEU A 164 14.17 13.00 -16.13
N LEU A 165 13.53 11.84 -15.95
CA LEU A 165 14.10 10.54 -16.30
C LEU A 165 14.23 10.33 -17.79
N LEU A 166 13.30 10.85 -18.60
CA LEU A 166 13.46 10.86 -20.05
C LEU A 166 14.64 11.73 -20.47
N TYR A 167 14.76 12.94 -19.91
CA TYR A 167 15.89 13.82 -20.19
C TYR A 167 17.23 13.18 -19.82
N LEU A 168 17.33 12.60 -18.62
CA LEU A 168 18.54 11.92 -18.16
C LEU A 168 18.88 10.70 -19.02
N HIS A 169 17.87 9.96 -19.48
CA HIS A 169 18.05 8.83 -20.36
C HIS A 169 18.56 9.25 -21.75
N GLU A 170 18.03 10.34 -22.32
CA GLU A 170 18.53 10.89 -23.59
C GLU A 170 19.98 11.40 -23.47
N ALA A 171 20.34 12.00 -22.34
CA ALA A 171 21.68 12.57 -22.14
C ALA A 171 22.75 11.55 -21.73
N TYR A 172 22.41 10.57 -20.89
CA TYR A 172 23.36 9.67 -20.23
C TYR A 172 23.07 8.17 -20.42
N GLY A 173 22.02 7.82 -21.14
CA GLY A 173 21.52 6.45 -21.27
C GLY A 173 20.93 5.90 -19.96
N LEU A 174 20.46 4.66 -19.99
CA LEU A 174 19.90 3.97 -18.83
C LEU A 174 20.94 3.80 -17.71
N ARG A 175 22.17 3.42 -18.05
CA ARG A 175 23.24 3.22 -17.06
C ARG A 175 23.55 4.50 -16.28
N GLY A 176 23.69 5.64 -16.97
CA GLY A 176 23.93 6.93 -16.33
C GLY A 176 22.73 7.42 -15.52
N THR A 177 21.51 7.21 -16.04
CA THR A 177 20.27 7.52 -15.32
C THR A 177 20.17 6.76 -13.99
N LEU A 178 20.48 5.46 -14.00
CA LEU A 178 20.47 4.64 -12.78
C LEU A 178 21.55 5.07 -11.78
N LEU A 179 22.72 5.51 -12.24
CA LEU A 179 23.78 6.03 -11.36
C LEU A 179 23.33 7.31 -10.65
N ILE A 180 22.73 8.25 -11.39
CA ILE A 180 22.17 9.48 -10.80
C ILE A 180 21.06 9.13 -9.81
N LEU A 181 20.19 8.18 -10.16
CA LEU A 181 19.13 7.71 -9.27
C LEU A 181 19.65 7.04 -8.00
N ALA A 182 20.76 6.28 -8.07
CA ALA A 182 21.39 5.71 -6.89
C ALA A 182 21.89 6.81 -5.94
N GLY A 183 22.51 7.87 -6.48
CA GLY A 183 22.90 9.05 -5.69
C GLY A 183 21.70 9.80 -5.11
N CYS A 184 20.65 10.00 -5.90
CA CYS A 184 19.39 10.59 -5.44
C CYS A 184 18.76 9.78 -4.29
N SER A 185 18.80 8.45 -4.36
CA SER A 185 18.26 7.55 -3.33
C SER A 185 18.96 7.71 -1.96
N LEU A 186 20.23 8.12 -1.93
CA LEU A 186 20.94 8.41 -0.67
C LEU A 186 20.38 9.64 0.07
N ASN A 187 19.60 10.51 -0.58
CA ASN A 187 18.86 11.57 0.12
C ASN A 187 17.81 11.01 1.09
N VAL A 188 17.38 9.77 0.90
CA VAL A 188 16.54 9.05 1.88
C VAL A 188 17.32 8.85 3.17
N THR A 189 18.61 8.50 3.10
CA THR A 189 19.47 8.33 4.28
C THR A 189 19.59 9.63 5.08
N ALA A 190 19.75 10.77 4.40
CA ALA A 190 19.75 12.09 5.05
C ALA A 190 18.42 12.36 5.78
N GLY A 191 17.28 12.05 5.15
CA GLY A 191 15.98 12.17 5.80
C GLY A 191 15.80 11.19 6.98
N CYS A 192 16.27 9.95 6.86
CA CYS A 192 16.25 8.96 7.94
C CYS A 192 17.13 9.37 9.13
N LEU A 193 18.23 10.10 8.90
CA LEU A 193 19.03 10.67 9.99
C LEU A 193 18.25 11.73 10.79
N LEU A 194 17.33 12.45 10.15
CA LEU A 194 16.48 13.45 10.79
C LEU A 194 15.19 12.85 11.37
N ALA A 195 14.75 11.70 10.85
CA ALA A 195 13.54 11.00 11.26
C ALA A 195 13.71 10.34 12.64
N ASN A 196 13.50 11.13 13.70
CA ASN A 196 13.63 10.65 15.07
C ASN A 196 12.28 10.24 15.66
N LYS A 197 12.27 9.05 16.25
CA LYS A 197 11.19 8.63 17.15
C LYS A 197 11.51 9.14 18.57
N PRO A 198 10.60 9.87 19.23
CA PRO A 198 10.80 10.28 20.63
C PRO A 198 10.87 9.00 21.50
N ASN A 199 11.91 8.89 22.35
CA ASN A 199 12.27 7.67 23.08
C ASN A 199 12.83 6.50 22.24
N ASP A 200 13.56 6.76 21.14
CA ASP A 200 14.33 5.73 20.41
C ASP A 200 15.59 5.28 21.18
N GLN A 201 15.48 5.05 22.50
CA GLN A 201 16.49 4.31 23.23
C GLN A 201 16.40 2.84 22.78
N PRO A 202 17.52 2.11 22.68
CA PRO A 202 17.45 0.66 22.61
C PRO A 202 16.59 0.23 23.81
N ARG A 203 15.45 -0.42 23.54
CA ARG A 203 14.67 -0.97 24.65
C ARG A 203 15.67 -1.79 25.47
N PRO A 204 15.80 -1.56 26.78
CA PRO A 204 16.57 -2.48 27.60
C PRO A 204 16.01 -3.86 27.24
N LYS A 205 16.90 -4.84 27.00
CA LYS A 205 16.48 -6.24 27.10
C LYS A 205 15.68 -6.27 28.40
N SER A 206 14.37 -6.49 28.32
CA SER A 206 13.61 -6.67 29.54
C SER A 206 14.43 -7.68 30.35
N PRO A 207 14.71 -7.43 31.64
CA PRO A 207 15.00 -8.56 32.49
C PRO A 207 13.90 -9.54 32.16
N VAL A 208 14.28 -10.73 31.72
CA VAL A 208 13.42 -11.90 31.84
C VAL A 208 12.71 -11.69 33.17
N GLU A 209 11.37 -11.57 33.15
CA GLU A 209 10.60 -11.59 34.40
C GLU A 209 11.24 -12.68 35.24
N GLU A 210 11.80 -12.30 36.39
CA GLU A 210 12.42 -13.24 37.30
C GLU A 210 11.49 -14.46 37.37
N PRO A 211 11.99 -15.66 37.06
CA PRO A 211 11.21 -16.85 37.33
C PRO A 211 10.92 -16.77 38.82
N LEU A 212 9.64 -16.69 39.17
CA LEU A 212 9.19 -16.98 40.52
C LEU A 212 9.89 -18.27 40.94
N ASP A 213 10.73 -18.16 41.97
CA ASP A 213 11.44 -19.27 42.59
C ASP A 213 10.47 -20.43 42.80
N THR A 214 10.62 -21.45 41.97
CA THR A 214 10.21 -22.81 42.29
C THR A 214 11.29 -23.72 41.75
N ASN A 215 12.28 -23.98 42.62
CA ASN A 215 12.99 -25.24 42.59
C ASN A 215 11.94 -26.34 42.59
N GLU A 216 11.81 -27.07 41.48
CA GLU A 216 11.63 -28.51 41.49
C GLU A 216 11.86 -29.09 40.09
N ALA A 217 12.67 -30.14 40.06
CA ALA A 217 13.15 -30.81 38.86
C ALA A 217 12.03 -31.55 38.11
N SER A 218 11.95 -31.41 36.79
CA SER A 218 11.80 -32.51 35.81
C SER A 218 11.53 -31.98 34.40
N GLY A 219 12.19 -32.59 33.41
CA GLY A 219 12.23 -32.17 32.01
C GLY A 219 10.99 -32.54 31.19
N GLU A 220 10.98 -32.03 29.95
CA GLU A 220 10.08 -32.29 28.81
C GLU A 220 8.62 -31.80 28.86
N HIS A 221 8.01 -31.56 30.03
CA HIS A 221 6.58 -31.17 30.07
C HIS A 221 6.31 -29.66 29.89
N ASP A 222 7.28 -28.78 30.15
CA ASP A 222 7.09 -27.31 30.19
C ASP A 222 7.15 -26.61 28.81
N THR A 223 7.85 -27.18 27.82
CA THR A 223 7.88 -26.68 26.43
C THR A 223 6.57 -26.93 25.68
N SER A 224 5.87 -28.01 26.00
CA SER A 224 4.55 -28.34 25.43
C SER A 224 3.46 -27.38 25.89
N LEU A 225 3.48 -26.98 27.18
CA LEU A 225 2.53 -26.01 27.75
C LEU A 225 2.75 -24.60 27.18
N LYS A 226 4.01 -24.11 27.14
CA LYS A 226 4.34 -22.81 26.53
C LYS A 226 3.98 -22.77 25.04
N SER A 227 4.20 -23.85 24.30
CA SER A 227 3.80 -23.94 22.89
C SER A 227 2.28 -23.89 22.71
N LYS A 228 1.51 -24.59 23.56
CA LYS A 228 0.04 -24.55 23.55
C LYS A 228 -0.51 -23.17 23.90
N GLU A 229 0.11 -22.47 24.85
CA GLU A 229 -0.29 -21.12 25.25
C GLU A 229 0.00 -20.09 24.17
N VAL A 230 1.20 -20.14 23.56
CA VAL A 230 1.57 -19.32 22.39
C VAL A 230 0.66 -19.60 21.20
N LEU A 231 0.33 -20.87 20.93
CA LEU A 231 -0.65 -21.26 19.91
C LEU A 231 -2.05 -20.74 20.23
N GLY A 232 -2.44 -20.71 21.51
CA GLY A 232 -3.70 -20.16 21.99
C GLY A 232 -3.81 -18.66 21.70
N ILE A 233 -2.79 -17.89 22.07
CA ILE A 233 -2.70 -16.45 21.81
C ILE A 233 -2.69 -16.18 20.31
N MET A 234 -1.88 -16.92 19.55
CA MET A 234 -1.81 -16.77 18.08
C MET A 234 -3.15 -17.12 17.43
N ARG A 235 -3.87 -18.13 17.92
CA ARG A 235 -5.21 -18.52 17.44
C ARG A 235 -6.27 -17.45 17.75
N GLU A 236 -6.15 -16.80 18.90
CA GLU A 236 -7.04 -15.70 19.28
C GLU A 236 -6.79 -14.45 18.41
N GLU A 237 -5.53 -14.13 18.17
CA GLU A 237 -5.12 -13.07 17.25
C GLU A 237 -5.58 -13.35 15.80
N LEU A 238 -5.48 -14.60 15.33
CA LEU A 238 -5.95 -15.05 14.01
C LEU A 238 -7.47 -15.24 13.92
N SER A 239 -8.24 -14.97 14.97
CA SER A 239 -9.69 -15.18 14.97
C SER A 239 -10.44 -14.37 13.90
N PHE A 240 -9.83 -13.30 13.37
CA PHE A 240 -10.37 -12.56 12.22
C PHE A 240 -10.50 -13.42 10.95
N LEU A 241 -9.70 -14.48 10.80
CA LEU A 241 -9.78 -15.41 9.67
C LEU A 241 -11.10 -16.19 9.63
N LYS A 242 -11.86 -16.23 10.75
CA LYS A 242 -13.20 -16.83 10.78
C LYS A 242 -14.25 -15.97 10.07
N ASN A 243 -13.99 -14.68 9.88
CA ASN A 243 -14.94 -13.76 9.26
C ASN A 243 -14.80 -13.76 7.74
N ALA A 244 -15.85 -14.18 7.02
CA ALA A 244 -15.88 -14.18 5.55
C ALA A 244 -15.55 -12.81 4.92
N MET A 245 -15.87 -11.70 5.61
CA MET A 245 -15.54 -10.35 5.16
C MET A 245 -14.03 -10.10 5.05
N TYR A 246 -13.20 -10.80 5.82
CA TYR A 246 -11.75 -10.69 5.73
C TYR A 246 -11.27 -11.11 4.33
N PHE A 247 -11.75 -12.27 3.85
CA PHE A 247 -11.38 -12.78 2.53
C PHE A 247 -11.85 -11.86 1.40
N VAL A 248 -13.02 -11.22 1.54
CA VAL A 248 -13.50 -10.22 0.56
C VAL A 248 -12.55 -9.02 0.50
N VAL A 249 -12.13 -8.50 1.65
CA VAL A 249 -11.18 -7.38 1.73
C VAL A 249 -9.82 -7.77 1.17
N VAL A 250 -9.29 -8.96 1.52
CA VAL A 250 -8.01 -9.46 0.99
C VAL A 250 -8.08 -9.66 -0.52
N ALA A 251 -9.12 -10.32 -1.04
CA ALA A 251 -9.31 -10.52 -2.47
C ALA A 251 -9.40 -9.19 -3.23
N THR A 252 -10.13 -8.21 -2.67
CA THR A 252 -10.18 -6.84 -3.21
C THR A 252 -8.79 -6.20 -3.23
N GLY A 253 -8.01 -6.36 -2.17
CA GLY A 253 -6.63 -5.88 -2.09
C GLY A 253 -5.71 -6.49 -3.15
N ILE A 254 -5.85 -7.79 -3.42
CA ILE A 254 -5.07 -8.49 -4.47
C ILE A 254 -5.42 -7.91 -5.83
N MET A 255 -6.71 -7.85 -6.15
CA MET A 255 -7.20 -7.33 -7.43
C MET A 255 -6.77 -5.86 -7.64
N TYR A 256 -6.91 -5.04 -6.61
CA TYR A 256 -6.44 -3.66 -6.60
C TYR A 256 -4.93 -3.58 -6.90
N THR A 257 -4.12 -4.34 -6.18
CA THR A 257 -2.65 -4.29 -6.31
C THR A 257 -2.20 -4.76 -7.69
N TYR A 258 -2.88 -5.74 -8.29
CA TYR A 258 -2.68 -6.14 -9.67
C TYR A 258 -2.96 -5.02 -10.66
N SER A 259 -4.18 -4.46 -10.61
CA SER A 259 -4.62 -3.42 -11.52
C SER A 259 -3.76 -2.16 -11.42
N PHE A 260 -3.48 -1.70 -10.20
CA PHE A 260 -2.62 -0.55 -9.94
C PHE A 260 -1.24 -0.73 -10.54
N ALA A 261 -0.58 -1.86 -10.26
CA ALA A 261 0.81 -2.03 -10.60
C ALA A 261 1.03 -2.40 -12.07
N ILE A 262 0.14 -3.18 -12.70
CA ILE A 262 0.21 -3.43 -14.14
C ILE A 262 0.02 -2.11 -14.88
N PHE A 263 -1.04 -1.36 -14.56
CA PHE A 263 -1.30 -0.06 -15.20
C PHE A 263 -0.09 0.87 -15.12
N ASN A 264 0.49 1.05 -13.92
CA ASN A 264 1.64 1.93 -13.72
C ASN A 264 2.91 1.49 -14.45
N VAL A 265 3.04 0.22 -14.85
CA VAL A 265 4.21 -0.29 -15.60
C VAL A 265 3.95 -0.27 -17.11
N THR A 266 2.75 -0.65 -17.56
CA THR A 266 2.48 -0.87 -19.00
C THR A 266 1.92 0.34 -19.73
N ILE A 267 1.40 1.36 -19.03
CA ILE A 267 0.70 2.48 -19.69
C ILE A 267 1.57 3.25 -20.68
N VAL A 268 2.87 3.43 -20.39
CA VAL A 268 3.80 4.15 -21.28
C VAL A 268 4.13 3.29 -22.52
N ASP A 269 4.44 1.99 -22.37
CA ASP A 269 4.67 1.11 -23.54
C ASP A 269 3.39 0.96 -24.38
N PHE A 270 2.22 0.98 -23.75
CA PHE A 270 0.94 0.96 -24.45
C PHE A 270 0.72 2.21 -25.30
N ALA A 271 0.97 3.40 -24.72
CA ALA A 271 0.86 4.67 -25.42
C ALA A 271 1.84 4.76 -26.60
N ILE A 272 3.09 4.33 -26.41
CA ILE A 272 4.09 4.22 -27.48
C ILE A 272 3.64 3.23 -28.56
N GLY A 273 3.06 2.10 -28.16
CA GLY A 273 2.48 1.11 -29.07
C GLY A 273 1.33 1.64 -29.93
N LYS A 274 0.63 2.69 -29.47
CA LYS A 274 -0.39 3.42 -30.25
C LYS A 274 0.17 4.53 -31.14
N GLY A 275 1.49 4.73 -31.16
CA GLY A 275 2.16 5.71 -32.00
C GLY A 275 2.43 7.06 -31.34
N LEU A 276 2.19 7.21 -30.02
CA LEU A 276 2.58 8.43 -29.29
C LEU A 276 4.10 8.47 -29.07
N SER A 277 4.65 9.67 -29.01
CA SER A 277 6.06 9.86 -28.67
C SER A 277 6.36 9.46 -27.21
N LYS A 278 7.63 9.16 -26.92
CA LYS A 278 8.08 8.82 -25.55
C LYS A 278 7.73 9.93 -24.54
N TRP A 279 7.89 11.19 -24.94
CA TRP A 279 7.58 12.37 -24.12
C TRP A 279 6.10 12.50 -23.84
N GLU A 280 5.24 12.36 -24.86
CA GLU A 280 3.79 12.36 -24.68
C GLU A 280 3.33 11.21 -23.78
N ALA A 281 3.86 10.01 -23.99
CA ALA A 281 3.54 8.84 -23.18
C ALA A 281 3.95 9.01 -21.70
N ALA A 282 5.09 9.65 -21.42
CA ALA A 282 5.51 9.91 -20.04
C ALA A 282 4.63 10.94 -19.32
N MET A 283 3.94 11.84 -20.03
CA MET A 283 3.00 12.79 -19.42
C MET A 283 1.76 12.11 -18.83
N LEU A 284 1.51 10.84 -19.16
CA LEU A 284 0.46 10.04 -18.53
C LEU A 284 0.72 9.77 -17.04
N LEU A 285 2.00 9.70 -16.62
CA LEU A 285 2.36 9.44 -15.22
C LEU A 285 2.04 10.63 -14.29
N PRO A 286 2.35 11.90 -14.63
CA PRO A 286 1.85 13.07 -13.89
C PRO A 286 0.33 13.14 -13.85
N LEU A 287 -0.36 12.85 -14.96
CA LEU A 287 -1.83 12.87 -15.00
C LEU A 287 -2.42 11.82 -14.06
N TYR A 288 -1.90 10.60 -14.09
CA TYR A 288 -2.23 9.57 -13.10
C TYR A 288 -1.95 10.03 -11.66
N GLY A 289 -0.78 10.61 -11.41
CA GLY A 289 -0.38 11.11 -10.08
C GLY A 289 -1.30 12.21 -9.54
N SER A 290 -1.78 13.11 -10.40
CA SER A 290 -2.75 14.14 -10.04
C SER A 290 -4.12 13.54 -9.69
N GLY A 291 -4.58 12.56 -10.45
CA GLY A 291 -5.78 11.80 -10.13
C GLY A 291 -5.65 11.06 -8.79
N ASP A 292 -4.56 10.33 -8.57
CA ASP A 292 -4.27 9.58 -7.34
C ASP A 292 -4.28 10.51 -6.11
N LEU A 293 -3.65 11.68 -6.22
CA LEU A 293 -3.66 12.67 -5.15
C LEU A 293 -5.07 13.20 -4.87
N LEU A 294 -5.85 13.53 -5.89
CA LEU A 294 -7.23 14.00 -5.72
C LEU A 294 -8.12 12.91 -5.11
N GLY A 295 -8.06 11.69 -5.64
CA GLY A 295 -8.81 10.54 -5.15
C GLY A 295 -8.59 10.27 -3.66
N ARG A 296 -7.33 10.35 -3.23
CA ARG A 296 -6.94 10.20 -1.82
C ARG A 296 -7.55 11.29 -0.91
N ASN A 297 -7.54 12.54 -1.35
CA ASN A 297 -8.03 13.65 -0.53
C ASN A 297 -9.56 13.70 -0.46
N PHE A 298 -10.24 13.46 -1.59
CA PHE A 298 -11.71 13.58 -1.67
C PHE A 298 -12.45 12.39 -1.07
N SER A 299 -11.95 11.16 -1.24
CA SER A 299 -12.66 9.96 -0.75
C SER A 299 -12.77 9.93 0.78
N GLY A 300 -11.70 10.35 1.48
CA GLY A 300 -11.68 10.48 2.93
C GLY A 300 -12.69 11.51 3.42
N GLN A 301 -12.72 12.69 2.80
CA GLN A 301 -13.68 13.74 3.17
C GLN A 301 -15.14 13.32 2.93
N LEU A 302 -15.42 12.63 1.83
CA LEU A 302 -16.77 12.16 1.49
C LEU A 302 -17.29 11.11 2.49
N SER A 303 -16.42 10.19 2.88
CA SER A 303 -16.66 9.20 3.94
C SER A 303 -16.88 9.86 5.29
N ASP A 304 -16.00 10.79 5.68
CA ASP A 304 -15.95 11.31 7.04
C ASP A 304 -17.06 12.32 7.33
N ARG A 305 -17.52 13.06 6.30
CA ARG A 305 -18.70 13.92 6.37
C ARG A 305 -20.03 13.14 6.37
N LYS A 306 -19.98 11.80 6.33
CA LYS A 306 -21.14 10.89 6.29
C LYS A 306 -22.09 11.14 5.11
N ILE A 307 -21.63 11.79 4.05
CA ILE A 307 -22.42 12.02 2.82
C ILE A 307 -22.70 10.67 2.17
N LEU A 308 -21.67 9.82 2.05
CA LEU A 308 -21.79 8.44 1.62
C LEU A 308 -21.14 7.52 2.65
N GLN A 309 -21.74 6.35 2.88
CA GLN A 309 -21.09 5.31 3.67
C GLN A 309 -19.83 4.82 2.95
N ARG A 310 -18.78 4.52 3.71
CA ARG A 310 -17.46 4.09 3.22
C ARG A 310 -17.53 2.96 2.18
N ARG A 311 -18.45 2.03 2.37
CA ARG A 311 -18.70 0.89 1.48
C ARG A 311 -19.19 1.32 0.10
N HIS A 312 -20.12 2.27 0.02
CA HIS A 312 -20.60 2.79 -1.26
C HIS A 312 -19.47 3.51 -2.02
N VAL A 313 -18.65 4.29 -1.31
CA VAL A 313 -17.50 4.97 -1.92
C VAL A 313 -16.50 3.95 -2.46
N MET A 314 -16.26 2.85 -1.74
CA MET A 314 -15.40 1.74 -2.21
C MET A 314 -15.98 1.09 -3.48
N THR A 315 -17.26 0.75 -3.48
CA THR A 315 -17.94 0.18 -4.66
C THR A 315 -17.82 1.09 -5.88
N ILE A 316 -18.13 2.38 -5.73
CA ILE A 316 -18.03 3.37 -6.81
C ILE A 316 -16.59 3.48 -7.31
N SER A 317 -15.61 3.45 -6.39
CA SER A 317 -14.20 3.54 -6.74
C SER A 317 -13.74 2.34 -7.56
N ILE A 318 -14.04 1.11 -7.13
CA ILE A 318 -13.62 -0.10 -7.85
C ILE A 318 -14.35 -0.20 -9.20
N MET A 319 -15.64 0.12 -9.24
CA MET A 319 -16.42 0.16 -10.48
C MET A 319 -15.85 1.19 -11.47
N GLY A 320 -15.55 2.39 -10.99
CA GLY A 320 -14.95 3.45 -11.78
C GLY A 320 -13.54 3.08 -12.29
N ALA A 321 -12.73 2.42 -11.47
CA ALA A 321 -11.42 1.91 -11.88
C ALA A 321 -11.53 0.86 -12.98
N SER A 322 -12.51 -0.04 -12.90
CA SER A 322 -12.79 -1.03 -13.96
C SER A 322 -13.19 -0.36 -15.28
N ALA A 323 -14.11 0.62 -15.23
CA ALA A 323 -14.53 1.37 -16.40
C ALA A 323 -13.38 2.16 -17.03
N ALA A 324 -12.53 2.78 -16.20
CA ALA A 324 -11.34 3.47 -16.66
C ALA A 324 -10.38 2.51 -17.38
N LEU A 325 -10.07 1.34 -16.80
CA LEU A 325 -9.22 0.34 -17.44
C LEU A 325 -9.76 -0.14 -18.78
N LEU A 326 -11.07 -0.37 -18.89
CA LEU A 326 -11.69 -0.76 -20.16
C LEU A 326 -11.59 0.37 -21.20
N SER A 327 -11.79 1.62 -20.78
CA SER A 327 -11.73 2.79 -21.67
C SER A 327 -10.34 3.08 -22.25
N VAL A 328 -9.25 2.59 -21.61
CA VAL A 328 -7.87 2.70 -22.13
C VAL A 328 -7.76 2.16 -23.56
N ILE A 329 -8.47 1.07 -23.85
CA ILE A 329 -8.41 0.37 -25.14
C ILE A 329 -8.94 1.26 -26.27
N TYR A 330 -9.99 2.02 -26.00
CA TYR A 330 -10.63 2.90 -26.99
C TYR A 330 -9.96 4.27 -27.10
N ALA A 331 -9.08 4.63 -26.16
CA ALA A 331 -8.39 5.90 -26.15
C ALA A 331 -7.21 5.93 -27.14
N ASN A 332 -7.36 6.64 -28.26
CA ASN A 332 -6.36 6.71 -29.34
C ASN A 332 -5.60 8.05 -29.42
N SER A 333 -5.91 9.00 -28.54
CA SER A 333 -5.23 10.29 -28.47
C SER A 333 -4.63 10.52 -27.09
N LEU A 334 -3.62 11.39 -27.01
CA LEU A 334 -3.00 11.79 -25.75
C LEU A 334 -4.03 12.35 -24.77
N ALA A 335 -4.98 13.17 -25.24
CA ALA A 335 -6.03 13.75 -24.41
C ALA A 335 -6.93 12.66 -23.79
N LEU A 336 -7.34 11.66 -24.58
CA LEU A 336 -8.18 10.56 -24.07
C LEU A 336 -7.39 9.66 -23.13
N LEU A 337 -6.16 9.26 -23.46
CA LEU A 337 -5.32 8.45 -22.57
C LEU A 337 -4.99 9.19 -21.28
N GLY A 338 -4.77 10.50 -21.37
CA GLY A 338 -4.56 11.38 -20.23
C GLY A 338 -5.78 11.45 -19.32
N ALA A 339 -6.97 11.65 -19.89
CA ALA A 339 -8.23 11.65 -19.15
C ALA A 339 -8.49 10.30 -18.45
N VAL A 340 -8.25 9.19 -19.15
CA VAL A 340 -8.41 7.84 -18.58
C VAL A 340 -7.39 7.58 -17.47
N SER A 341 -6.13 8.01 -17.65
CA SER A 341 -5.09 7.88 -16.62
C SER A 341 -5.42 8.69 -15.37
N PHE A 342 -5.94 9.91 -15.55
CA PHE A 342 -6.42 10.75 -14.47
C PHE A 342 -7.60 10.11 -13.72
N MET A 343 -8.61 9.61 -14.44
CA MET A 343 -9.77 8.94 -13.84
C MET A 343 -9.38 7.66 -13.09
N PHE A 344 -8.52 6.83 -13.67
CA PHE A 344 -7.97 5.66 -12.99
C PHE A 344 -7.21 6.06 -11.73
N GLY A 345 -6.44 7.15 -11.77
CA GLY A 345 -5.80 7.76 -10.61
C GLY A 345 -6.78 8.08 -9.48
N ILE A 346 -7.86 8.81 -9.76
CA ILE A 346 -8.88 9.19 -8.75
C ILE A 346 -9.45 7.95 -8.07
N PHE A 347 -9.88 6.97 -8.86
CA PHE A 347 -10.52 5.78 -8.33
C PHE A 347 -9.55 4.85 -7.59
N SER A 348 -8.33 4.69 -8.12
CA SER A 348 -7.26 3.92 -7.49
C SER A 348 -6.86 4.54 -6.16
N GLY A 349 -6.62 5.85 -6.10
CA GLY A 349 -6.23 6.57 -4.88
C GLY A 349 -7.30 6.53 -3.80
N SER A 350 -8.58 6.62 -4.21
CA SER A 350 -9.73 6.45 -3.31
C SER A 350 -9.78 5.05 -2.70
N ALA A 351 -9.62 4.01 -3.51
CA ALA A 351 -9.70 2.61 -3.08
C ALA A 351 -8.60 2.25 -2.06
N VAL A 352 -7.37 2.74 -2.22
CA VAL A 352 -6.25 2.47 -1.28
C VAL A 352 -6.61 2.87 0.15
N ILE A 353 -7.08 4.11 0.31
CA ILE A 353 -7.36 4.66 1.64
C ILE A 353 -8.55 3.92 2.27
N LEU A 354 -9.60 3.68 1.49
CA LEU A 354 -10.78 2.99 1.98
C LEU A 354 -10.49 1.53 2.35
N LEU A 355 -9.58 0.85 1.66
CA LEU A 355 -9.19 -0.53 1.99
C LEU A 355 -8.60 -0.60 3.40
N SER A 356 -7.68 0.32 3.73
CA SER A 356 -7.08 0.39 5.06
C SER A 356 -8.10 0.78 6.14
N ILE A 357 -9.01 1.71 5.85
CA ILE A 357 -10.04 2.15 6.81
C ILE A 357 -11.07 1.04 7.08
N LEU A 358 -11.55 0.36 6.04
CA LEU A 358 -12.54 -0.71 6.19
C LEU A 358 -11.97 -1.88 6.99
N LEU A 359 -10.70 -2.23 6.79
CA LEU A 359 -10.05 -3.27 7.58
C LEU A 359 -10.04 -2.89 9.08
N ALA A 360 -9.74 -1.63 9.42
CA ALA A 360 -9.84 -1.15 10.80
C ALA A 360 -11.27 -1.19 11.37
N GLU A 361 -12.27 -0.88 10.55
CA GLU A 361 -13.68 -0.88 10.96
C GLU A 361 -14.24 -2.29 11.18
N TYR A 362 -13.85 -3.27 10.35
CA TYR A 362 -14.35 -4.64 10.47
C TYR A 362 -13.65 -5.46 11.57
N PHE A 363 -12.37 -5.22 11.83
CA PHE A 363 -11.57 -6.07 12.73
C PHE A 363 -11.17 -5.39 14.04
N GLY A 364 -11.45 -4.10 14.19
CA GLY A 364 -11.05 -3.32 15.36
C GLY A 364 -9.56 -2.99 15.35
N LEU A 365 -9.16 -2.06 16.23
CA LEU A 365 -7.79 -1.54 16.27
C LEU A 365 -6.79 -2.52 16.89
N GLU A 366 -7.25 -3.43 17.75
CA GLU A 366 -6.40 -4.35 18.52
C GLU A 366 -5.71 -5.37 17.60
N ARG A 367 -6.43 -5.90 16.60
CA ARG A 367 -5.93 -6.93 15.67
C ARG A 367 -5.51 -6.38 14.30
N LEU A 368 -5.57 -5.05 14.13
CA LEU A 368 -5.37 -4.40 12.83
C LEU A 368 -3.98 -4.66 12.25
N ALA A 369 -2.94 -4.60 13.09
CA ALA A 369 -1.57 -4.81 12.64
C ALA A 369 -1.36 -6.22 12.07
N MET A 370 -1.91 -7.24 12.75
CA MET A 370 -1.81 -8.62 12.28
C MET A 370 -2.66 -8.87 11.04
N ALA A 371 -3.88 -8.33 10.98
CA ALA A 371 -4.74 -8.43 9.81
C ALA A 371 -4.10 -7.78 8.56
N ILE A 372 -3.51 -6.58 8.70
CA ILE A 372 -2.75 -5.93 7.62
C ILE A 372 -1.53 -6.77 7.23
N GLY A 373 -0.80 -7.30 8.22
CA GLY A 373 0.40 -8.12 7.98
C GLY A 373 0.10 -9.38 7.17
N VAL A 374 -0.90 -10.16 7.59
CA VAL A 374 -1.34 -11.36 6.86
C VAL A 374 -1.87 -10.98 5.47
N SER A 375 -2.67 -9.92 5.37
CA SER A 375 -3.17 -9.42 4.08
C SER A 375 -2.02 -9.03 3.14
N SER A 376 -0.98 -8.36 3.66
CA SER A 376 0.17 -7.91 2.87
C SER A 376 1.03 -9.09 2.40
N PHE A 377 1.21 -10.09 3.26
CA PHE A 377 1.90 -11.33 2.90
C PHE A 377 1.18 -12.09 1.78
N VAL A 378 -0.13 -12.27 1.90
CA VAL A 378 -0.95 -12.91 0.86
C VAL A 378 -0.93 -12.08 -0.43
N ASN A 379 -1.04 -10.76 -0.34
CA ASN A 379 -0.91 -9.87 -1.49
C ASN A 379 0.44 -10.03 -2.21
N GLY A 380 1.54 -10.05 -1.46
CA GLY A 380 2.88 -10.22 -2.04
C GLY A 380 3.01 -11.51 -2.84
N ILE A 381 2.57 -12.65 -2.28
CA ILE A 381 2.59 -13.93 -2.99
C ILE A 381 1.67 -13.88 -4.22
N ALA A 382 0.45 -13.38 -4.04
CA ALA A 382 -0.54 -13.33 -5.12
C ALA A 382 -0.05 -12.51 -6.31
N THR A 383 0.75 -11.46 -6.09
CA THR A 383 1.25 -10.57 -7.15
C THR A 383 2.44 -11.10 -7.95
N PHE A 384 3.02 -12.24 -7.54
CA PHE A 384 4.21 -12.81 -8.19
C PHE A 384 4.02 -13.18 -9.68
N PRO A 385 2.89 -13.78 -10.12
CA PRO A 385 2.66 -14.14 -11.53
C PRO A 385 2.50 -12.98 -12.52
N ARG A 386 2.53 -11.72 -12.06
CA ARG A 386 2.25 -10.54 -12.89
C ARG A 386 3.12 -10.44 -14.16
N PRO A 387 4.45 -10.66 -14.12
CA PRO A 387 5.30 -10.57 -15.31
C PRO A 387 4.88 -11.55 -16.40
N LEU A 388 4.51 -12.78 -16.01
CA LEU A 388 4.06 -13.83 -16.94
C LEU A 388 2.81 -13.38 -17.71
N LEU A 389 1.92 -12.66 -17.04
CA LEU A 389 0.70 -12.12 -17.66
C LEU A 389 1.03 -11.01 -18.67
N ILE A 390 1.94 -10.09 -18.31
CA ILE A 390 2.42 -9.03 -19.20
C ILE A 390 3.08 -9.64 -20.45
N GLY A 391 3.95 -10.62 -20.26
CA GLY A 391 4.62 -11.35 -21.34
C GLY A 391 3.65 -12.11 -22.25
N PHE A 392 2.68 -12.82 -21.66
CA PHE A 392 1.69 -13.57 -22.43
C PHE A 392 0.90 -12.68 -23.39
N TYR A 393 0.34 -11.57 -22.91
CA TYR A 393 -0.47 -10.68 -23.76
C TYR A 393 0.39 -9.88 -24.74
N ARG A 394 1.51 -9.31 -24.30
CA ARG A 394 2.27 -8.39 -25.14
C ARG A 394 3.37 -9.06 -25.96
N ASP A 395 4.15 -9.97 -25.40
CA ASP A 395 5.26 -10.61 -26.13
C ASP A 395 4.72 -11.68 -27.09
N ARG A 396 3.74 -12.50 -26.68
CA ARG A 396 3.11 -13.50 -27.57
C ARG A 396 1.90 -12.96 -28.31
N GLY A 397 1.00 -12.27 -27.62
CA GLY A 397 -0.24 -11.73 -28.20
C GLY A 397 -0.09 -10.40 -28.94
N LYS A 398 1.08 -9.74 -28.90
CA LYS A 398 1.40 -8.46 -29.56
C LYS A 398 0.55 -7.26 -29.14
N SER A 399 -0.49 -7.40 -28.32
CA SER A 399 -1.33 -6.30 -27.85
C SER A 399 -1.60 -6.37 -26.35
N TYR A 400 -1.74 -5.20 -25.71
CA TYR A 400 -2.19 -5.10 -24.32
C TYR A 400 -3.71 -5.08 -24.16
N ASP A 401 -4.48 -5.06 -25.26
CA ASP A 401 -5.94 -4.93 -25.18
C ASP A 401 -6.55 -6.06 -24.35
N GLY A 402 -6.13 -7.31 -24.60
CA GLY A 402 -6.57 -8.46 -23.83
C GLY A 402 -6.18 -8.39 -22.34
N LEU A 403 -5.04 -7.78 -22.02
CA LEU A 403 -4.59 -7.56 -20.64
C LEU A 403 -5.50 -6.55 -19.92
N TYR A 404 -5.80 -5.42 -20.56
CA TYR A 404 -6.70 -4.42 -19.97
C TYR A 404 -8.14 -4.92 -19.87
N ILE A 405 -8.62 -5.74 -20.81
CA ILE A 405 -9.92 -6.42 -20.70
C ILE A 405 -9.93 -7.32 -19.47
N LEU A 406 -8.93 -8.19 -19.32
CA LEU A 406 -8.82 -9.09 -18.16
C LEU A 406 -8.82 -8.31 -16.84
N LEU A 407 -8.02 -7.24 -16.74
CA LEU A 407 -7.98 -6.40 -15.54
C LEU A 407 -9.31 -5.70 -15.27
N SER A 408 -9.98 -5.20 -16.32
CA SER A 408 -11.29 -4.56 -16.17
C SER A 408 -12.33 -5.56 -15.66
N LEU A 409 -12.37 -6.80 -16.17
CA LEU A 409 -13.28 -7.86 -15.74
C LEU A 409 -13.03 -8.31 -14.30
N VAL A 410 -11.77 -8.53 -13.93
CA VAL A 410 -11.41 -8.93 -12.55
C VAL A 410 -11.78 -7.82 -11.55
N THR A 411 -11.47 -6.57 -11.90
CA THR A 411 -11.82 -5.40 -11.07
C THR A 411 -13.34 -5.20 -10.99
N PHE A 412 -14.07 -5.45 -12.10
CA PHE A 412 -15.53 -5.42 -12.12
C PHE A 412 -16.13 -6.49 -11.21
N GLY A 413 -15.59 -7.72 -11.24
CA GLY A 413 -15.98 -8.80 -10.33
C GLY A 413 -15.88 -8.39 -8.85
N ALA A 414 -14.80 -7.70 -8.45
CA ALA A 414 -14.72 -7.12 -7.10
C ALA A 414 -15.83 -6.12 -6.82
N SER A 415 -16.13 -5.21 -7.77
CA SER A 415 -17.20 -4.22 -7.57
C SER A 415 -18.57 -4.89 -7.36
N VAL A 416 -18.85 -6.00 -8.05
CA VAL A 416 -20.08 -6.78 -7.87
C VAL A 416 -20.16 -7.36 -6.45
N VAL A 417 -19.06 -7.89 -5.92
CA VAL A 417 -19.01 -8.39 -4.53
C VAL A 417 -19.32 -7.27 -3.53
N TRP A 418 -18.76 -6.06 -3.75
CA TRP A 418 -19.07 -4.90 -2.91
C TRP A 418 -20.51 -4.39 -3.07
N CYS A 419 -21.10 -4.47 -4.27
CA CYS A 419 -22.52 -4.22 -4.49
C CYS A 419 -23.40 -5.18 -3.68
N ILE A 420 -23.07 -6.47 -3.70
CA ILE A 420 -23.78 -7.50 -2.92
C ILE A 420 -23.67 -7.20 -1.43
N GLU A 421 -22.49 -6.81 -0.94
CA GLU A 421 -22.32 -6.42 0.47
C GLU A 421 -23.15 -5.18 0.82
N CYS A 422 -23.17 -4.16 -0.03
CA CYS A 422 -24.02 -2.97 0.16
C CYS A 422 -25.50 -3.36 0.23
N PHE A 423 -25.95 -4.24 -0.66
CA PHE A 423 -27.33 -4.75 -0.68
C PHE A 423 -27.65 -5.55 0.59
N ARG A 424 -26.78 -6.47 1.00
CA ARG A 424 -26.93 -7.27 2.23
C ARG A 424 -27.08 -6.38 3.46
N GLN A 425 -26.28 -5.33 3.54
CA GLN A 425 -26.31 -4.34 4.62
C GLN A 425 -27.60 -3.52 4.62
N TRP A 426 -28.06 -3.09 3.45
CA TRP A 426 -29.34 -2.38 3.30
C TRP A 426 -30.52 -3.25 3.77
N VAL A 427 -30.58 -4.51 3.33
CA VAL A 427 -31.60 -5.48 3.77
C VAL A 427 -31.55 -5.69 5.28
N ASN A 428 -30.36 -5.89 5.85
CA ASN A 428 -30.20 -6.07 7.30
C ASN A 428 -30.62 -4.82 8.09
N THR A 429 -30.34 -3.63 7.58
CA THR A 429 -30.75 -2.37 8.20
C THR A 429 -32.26 -2.20 8.17
N ARG A 430 -32.89 -2.57 7.05
CA ARG A 430 -34.35 -2.55 6.88
C ARG A 430 -35.04 -3.54 7.82
N ARG A 431 -34.57 -4.80 7.87
CA ARG A 431 -35.06 -5.81 8.82
C ARG A 431 -34.90 -5.38 10.27
N ARG A 432 -33.77 -4.74 10.63
CA ARG A 432 -33.57 -4.20 11.99
C ARG A 432 -34.56 -3.07 12.31
N LYS A 433 -34.83 -2.16 11.36
CA LYS A 433 -35.84 -1.11 11.52
C LYS A 433 -37.24 -1.70 11.69
N GLU A 434 -37.62 -2.67 10.85
CA GLU A 434 -38.90 -3.38 10.95
C GLU A 434 -39.04 -4.12 12.29
N SER A 435 -37.99 -4.79 12.77
CA SER A 435 -38.00 -5.45 14.09
C SER A 435 -38.09 -4.47 15.26
N ARG A 436 -37.51 -3.26 15.15
CA ARG A 436 -37.63 -2.20 16.16
C ARG A 436 -39.02 -1.57 16.16
N CYS A 437 -39.62 -1.33 15.00
CA CYS A 437 -41.01 -0.87 14.91
C CYS A 437 -41.96 -1.88 15.56
N ARG A 438 -41.85 -3.17 15.23
CA ARG A 438 -42.66 -4.23 15.86
C ARG A 438 -42.48 -4.32 17.38
N LYS A 439 -41.24 -4.20 17.88
CA LYS A 439 -40.98 -4.16 19.33
C LYS A 439 -41.55 -2.89 19.99
N GLY A 440 -41.47 -1.74 19.32
CA GLY A 440 -42.02 -0.48 19.83
C GLY A 440 -43.56 -0.49 19.88
N GLU A 441 -44.21 -1.07 18.86
CA GLU A 441 -45.66 -1.29 18.85
C GLU A 441 -46.09 -2.29 19.94
N ALA A 442 -45.35 -3.39 20.12
CA ALA A 442 -45.64 -4.36 21.18
C ALA A 442 -45.52 -3.75 22.59
N VAL A 443 -44.52 -2.90 22.85
CA VAL A 443 -44.36 -2.21 24.15
C VAL A 443 -45.54 -1.27 24.41
N LYS A 444 -45.99 -0.49 23.41
CA LYS A 444 -47.15 0.40 23.56
C LYS A 444 -48.45 -0.35 23.89
N ILE A 445 -48.69 -1.49 23.27
CA ILE A 445 -49.88 -2.33 23.53
C ILE A 445 -49.83 -2.91 24.96
N THR A 446 -48.63 -3.17 25.49
CA THR A 446 -48.47 -3.71 26.85
C THR A 446 -48.72 -2.63 27.90
N GLU A 447 -48.25 -1.40 27.66
CA GLU A 447 -48.50 -0.24 28.56
C GLU A 447 -49.99 0.11 28.65
N GLU A 448 -50.72 0.14 27.52
CA GLU A 448 -52.17 0.37 27.50
C GLU A 448 -52.99 -0.69 28.25
N HIS A 449 -52.47 -1.91 28.40
CA HIS A 449 -53.15 -2.99 29.14
C HIS A 449 -52.80 -3.05 30.63
N THR A 450 -51.75 -2.38 31.09
CA THR A 450 -51.40 -2.27 32.52
C THR A 450 -52.00 -1.04 33.21
N ASP A 451 -52.45 -0.05 32.45
CA ASP A 451 -53.10 1.17 32.95
C ASP A 451 -54.64 1.06 33.06
N LEU A 452 -55.19 -0.14 32.85
CA LEU A 452 -56.59 -0.54 33.06
C LEU A 452 -56.66 -1.56 34.21
#